data_AF-A0AAW1TP99-F1
#
_entry.id   AF-A0AAW1TP99-F1
#
_cell.length_a   1.000
_cell.length_b   1.000
_cell.length_c   1.000
_cell.angle_alpha   90.00
_cell.angle_beta   90.00
_cell.angle_gamma   90.00
#
_symmetry.space_group_name_H-M   'P 1'
#
loop_
_entity.id
_entity.type
_entity.pdbx_description
1 polymer ?
#
loop_
_entity_poly.entity_id
_entity_poly.type
_entity_poly.pdbx_seq_one_letter_code
_entity_poly.pdbx_strand_id
1 'polypeptide(L)'
;MSVEGIIEISAIDIRFGKVIYTLLSIYSPPGNATEFLKKFESVLAAICWTENTILIAGDFNINILNQLNANIQELSAVVNSYGLKHTIHVPTINTHTTKSCIDNIITNGNY
;
A
#
# COMPACT_ATOMS: atom_id res chain seq x y z
N MET A 1 0.81 -5.52 -15.11
CA MET A 1 0.79 -7.00 -14.99
C MET A 1 -0.36 -7.33 -14.06
N SER A 2 -1.43 -7.99 -14.53
CA SER A 2 -2.47 -8.51 -13.63
C SER A 2 -2.10 -9.97 -13.31
N VAL A 3 -2.01 -10.31 -12.02
CA VAL A 3 -1.86 -11.68 -11.55
C VAL A 3 -3.19 -12.01 -10.87
N GLU A 4 -4.06 -12.75 -11.56
CA GLU A 4 -5.42 -13.04 -11.07
C GLU A 4 -5.39 -13.65 -9.66
N GLY A 5 -6.14 -13.04 -8.73
CA GLY A 5 -6.47 -13.61 -7.42
C GLY A 5 -5.51 -13.33 -6.25
N ILE A 6 -4.41 -12.60 -6.45
CA ILE A 6 -3.48 -12.24 -5.34
C ILE A 6 -3.38 -10.73 -5.17
N ILE A 7 -3.06 -10.01 -6.26
CA ILE A 7 -2.92 -8.56 -6.23
C ILE A 7 -3.26 -8.00 -7.60
N GLU A 8 -4.17 -7.03 -7.61
CA GLU A 8 -4.55 -6.27 -8.79
C GLU A 8 -3.96 -4.87 -8.68
N ILE A 9 -3.27 -4.43 -9.74
CA ILE A 9 -2.48 -3.19 -9.70
C ILE A 9 -2.74 -2.40 -10.97
N SER A 10 -3.06 -1.12 -10.79
CA SER A 10 -3.04 -0.11 -11.85
C SER A 10 -2.04 0.98 -11.47
N ALA A 11 -1.19 1.38 -12.41
CA ALA A 11 -0.18 2.40 -12.18
C ALA A 11 -0.20 3.45 -13.30
N ILE A 12 -0.08 4.72 -12.94
CA ILE A 12 0.05 5.82 -13.89
C ILE A 12 1.06 6.86 -13.38
N ASP A 13 1.91 7.33 -14.29
CA ASP A 13 2.76 8.48 -14.03
C ASP A 13 2.05 9.76 -14.50
N ILE A 14 1.97 10.75 -13.61
CA ILE A 14 1.40 12.06 -13.90
C ILE A 14 2.46 13.12 -13.67
N ARG A 15 2.62 14.05 -14.62
CA ARG A 15 3.55 15.16 -14.49
C ARG A 15 2.81 16.45 -14.12
N PHE A 16 3.20 17.05 -13.00
CA PHE A 16 2.77 18.39 -12.62
C PHE A 16 3.98 19.32 -12.53
N GLY A 17 4.12 20.20 -13.52
CA GLY A 17 5.31 21.03 -13.66
C GLY A 17 6.58 20.19 -13.87
N LYS A 18 7.56 20.32 -12.97
CA LYS A 18 8.81 19.55 -12.99
C LYS A 18 8.76 18.24 -12.19
N VAL A 19 7.70 18.02 -11.42
CA VAL A 19 7.56 16.85 -10.55
C VAL A 19 6.78 15.76 -11.28
N ILE A 20 7.23 14.51 -11.14
CA ILE A 20 6.53 13.33 -11.63
C ILE A 20 5.95 12.60 -10.41
N TYR A 21 4.68 12.23 -10.52
CA TYR A 21 3.95 11.47 -9.52
C TYR A 21 3.65 10.10 -10.08
N THR A 22 4.07 9.07 -9.37
CA THR A 22 3.73 7.68 -9.68
C THR A 22 2.56 7.28 -8.79
N LEU A 23 1.37 7.18 -9.39
CA LEU A 23 0.14 6.80 -8.71
C LEU A 23 -0.09 5.30 -8.88
N LEU A 24 -0.18 4.56 -7.78
CA LEU A 24 -0.56 3.15 -7.77
C LEU A 24 -1.90 2.98 -7.07
N SER A 25 -2.82 2.31 -7.75
CA SER A 25 -4.01 1.74 -7.16
C SER A 25 -3.82 0.24 -6.99
N ILE A 26 -4.05 -0.27 -5.78
CA ILE A 26 -3.90 -1.68 -5.45
C ILE A 26 -5.22 -2.23 -4.89
N TYR A 27 -5.57 -3.43 -5.30
CA TYR A 27 -6.57 -4.25 -4.64
C TYR A 27 -5.97 -5.63 -4.32
N SER A 28 -6.09 -6.07 -3.07
CA SER A 28 -5.73 -7.42 -2.66
C SER A 28 -6.98 -8.12 -2.12
N PRO A 29 -7.42 -9.24 -2.71
CA PRO A 29 -8.47 -10.05 -2.12
C PRO A 29 -8.12 -10.50 -0.69
N PRO A 30 -9.11 -10.73 0.19
CA PRO A 30 -8.86 -11.25 1.53
C PRO A 30 -8.27 -12.67 1.45
N GLY A 31 -7.31 -12.97 2.32
CA GLY A 31 -6.72 -14.30 2.43
C GLY A 31 -5.21 -14.27 2.63
N ASN A 32 -4.44 -14.42 1.54
CA ASN A 32 -3.01 -14.70 1.61
C ASN A 32 -2.15 -13.43 1.69
N ALA A 33 -2.08 -12.84 2.88
CA ALA A 33 -1.27 -11.65 3.16
C ALA A 33 0.24 -11.86 2.87
N THR A 34 0.76 -13.08 3.05
CA THR A 34 2.18 -13.37 2.79
C THR A 34 2.53 -13.31 1.31
N GLU A 35 1.70 -13.89 0.43
CA GLU A 35 1.89 -13.77 -1.02
C GLU A 35 1.68 -12.33 -1.49
N PHE A 36 0.68 -11.63 -0.93
CA PHE A 36 0.50 -10.20 -1.15
C PHE A 36 1.79 -9.42 -0.83
N LEU A 37 2.39 -9.62 0.36
CA LEU A 37 3.59 -8.89 0.79
C LEU A 37 4.79 -9.11 -0.14
N LYS A 38 5.05 -10.36 -0.56
CA LYS A 38 6.12 -10.66 -1.53
C LYS A 38 5.92 -9.93 -2.86
N LYS A 39 4.68 -9.89 -3.36
CA LYS A 39 4.34 -9.21 -4.61
C LYS A 39 4.40 -7.70 -4.46
N PHE A 40 3.90 -7.19 -3.34
CA PHE A 40 3.95 -5.77 -3.01
C PHE A 40 5.39 -5.27 -2.93
N GLU A 41 6.29 -6.00 -2.25
CA GLU A 41 7.71 -5.68 -2.20
C GLU A 41 8.36 -5.68 -3.59
N SER A 42 8.02 -6.66 -4.44
CA SER A 42 8.49 -6.70 -5.84
C SER A 42 8.02 -5.47 -6.65
N VAL A 43 6.82 -4.96 -6.37
CA VAL A 43 6.28 -3.76 -7.01
C VAL A 43 7.00 -2.51 -6.52
N LEU A 44 7.22 -2.38 -5.21
CA LEU A 44 8.01 -1.28 -4.64
C LEU A 44 9.43 -1.27 -5.22
N ALA A 45 10.06 -2.45 -5.33
CA ALA A 45 11.35 -2.63 -5.96
C ALA A 45 11.37 -2.28 -7.46
N ALA A 46 10.23 -2.10 -8.13
CA ALA A 46 10.19 -1.65 -9.52
C ALA A 46 9.98 -0.14 -9.65
N ILE A 47 9.28 0.49 -8.70
CA ILE A 47 8.83 1.89 -8.82
C ILE A 47 9.63 2.87 -7.96
N CYS A 48 10.19 2.41 -6.84
CA CYS A 48 10.85 3.26 -5.84
C CYS A 48 12.30 3.66 -6.18
N TRP A 49 12.80 3.30 -7.36
CA TRP A 49 14.13 3.73 -7.85
C TRP A 49 14.12 5.07 -8.60
N THR A 50 12.95 5.68 -8.72
CA THR A 50 12.76 6.94 -9.45
C THR A 50 12.76 8.11 -8.47
N GLU A 51 13.16 9.30 -8.94
CA GLU A 51 13.02 10.57 -8.20
C GLU A 51 11.54 11.05 -8.13
N ASN A 52 10.60 10.14 -8.36
CA ASN A 52 9.18 10.45 -8.42
C ASN A 52 8.59 10.55 -7.01
N THR A 53 7.57 11.38 -6.86
CA THR A 53 6.69 11.32 -5.69
C THR A 53 5.75 10.14 -5.87
N ILE A 54 5.78 9.20 -4.95
CA ILE A 54 5.01 7.96 -5.01
C ILE A 54 3.76 8.11 -4.16
N LEU A 55 2.60 7.77 -4.71
CA LEU A 55 1.35 7.67 -3.99
C LEU A 55 0.72 6.31 -4.28
N ILE A 56 0.60 5.49 -3.25
CA ILE A 56 -0.03 4.17 -3.32
C ILE A 56 -1.31 4.26 -2.53
N ALA A 57 -2.43 3.88 -3.14
CA ALA A 57 -3.72 3.82 -2.46
C ALA A 57 -4.46 2.53 -2.82
N GLY A 58 -5.21 1.97 -1.89
CA GLY A 58 -5.92 0.73 -2.17
C GLY A 58 -6.48 0.00 -0.97
N ASP A 59 -7.33 -0.98 -1.26
CA ASP A 59 -7.81 -1.95 -0.27
C ASP A 59 -6.86 -3.16 -0.25
N PHE A 60 -6.11 -3.28 0.85
CA PHE A 60 -5.14 -4.36 1.01
C PHE A 60 -5.77 -5.58 1.70
N ASN A 61 -7.01 -5.47 2.21
CA ASN A 61 -7.63 -6.46 3.08
C ASN A 61 -6.75 -6.88 4.28
N ILE A 62 -5.89 -5.96 4.75
CA ILE A 62 -5.04 -6.13 5.94
C ILE A 62 -5.40 -5.04 6.95
N ASN A 63 -5.90 -5.42 8.13
CA ASN A 63 -6.34 -4.46 9.15
C ASN A 63 -5.16 -3.85 9.93
N ILE A 64 -4.61 -2.72 9.46
CA ILE A 64 -3.40 -2.09 10.04
C ILE A 64 -3.54 -1.65 11.51
N LEU A 65 -4.75 -1.64 12.07
CA LEU A 65 -4.96 -1.37 13.50
C LEU A 65 -4.54 -2.54 14.40
N ASN A 66 -4.35 -3.75 13.85
CA ASN A 66 -3.96 -4.93 14.61
C ASN A 66 -2.42 -5.05 14.74
N GLN A 67 -1.83 -4.21 15.59
CA GLN A 67 -0.37 -4.09 15.76
C GLN A 67 0.35 -5.36 16.25
N LEU A 68 -0.39 -6.35 16.77
CA LEU A 68 0.15 -7.65 17.20
C LEU A 68 0.29 -8.66 16.05
N ASN A 69 -0.23 -8.34 14.86
CA ASN A 69 -0.14 -9.23 13.71
C ASN A 69 1.22 -9.12 13.01
N ALA A 70 1.89 -10.26 12.80
CA ALA A 70 3.20 -10.32 12.14
C ALA A 70 3.18 -9.74 10.71
N ASN A 71 2.11 -9.98 9.93
CA ASN A 71 2.00 -9.46 8.57
C ASN A 71 1.92 -7.92 8.54
N ILE A 72 1.41 -7.29 9.61
CA ILE A 72 1.33 -5.82 9.71
C ILE A 72 2.69 -5.24 10.07
N GLN A 73 3.44 -5.92 10.92
CA GLN A 73 4.81 -5.54 11.23
C GLN A 73 5.69 -5.66 9.99
N GLU A 74 5.53 -6.75 9.22
CA GLU A 74 6.20 -6.95 7.93
C GLU A 74 5.80 -5.90 6.89
N LEU A 75 4.49 -5.63 6.72
CA LEU A 75 4.01 -4.56 5.85
C LEU A 75 4.64 -3.21 6.21
N SER A 76 4.65 -2.86 7.49
CA SER A 76 5.22 -1.61 7.98
C SER A 76 6.73 -1.57 7.74
N ALA A 77 7.45 -2.68 7.94
CA ALA A 77 8.87 -2.77 7.69
C ALA A 77 9.20 -2.57 6.20
N VAL A 78 8.46 -3.23 5.30
CA VAL A 78 8.58 -3.07 3.85
C VAL A 78 8.28 -1.64 3.43
N VAL A 79 7.16 -1.05 3.87
CA VAL A 79 6.82 0.35 3.54
C VAL A 79 7.93 1.31 3.99
N ASN A 80 8.41 1.16 5.23
CA ASN A 80 9.47 2.01 5.77
C ASN A 80 10.82 1.80 5.06
N SER A 81 11.16 0.58 4.62
CA SER A 81 12.44 0.31 3.95
C SER A 81 12.56 1.02 2.59
N TYR A 82 11.44 1.34 1.95
CA TYR A 82 11.40 2.14 0.72
C TYR A 82 11.20 3.65 0.97
N GLY A 83 11.34 4.12 2.21
CA GLY A 83 11.17 5.53 2.57
C GLY A 83 9.73 6.04 2.44
N LEU A 84 8.76 5.13 2.40
CA LEU A 84 7.33 5.44 2.35
C LEU A 84 6.75 5.45 3.77
N LYS A 85 5.58 6.06 3.94
CA LYS A 85 4.84 6.05 5.21
C LYS A 85 3.35 5.84 4.98
N HIS A 86 2.68 5.13 5.89
CA HIS A 86 1.23 5.14 5.98
C HIS A 86 0.74 6.52 6.41
N THR A 87 -0.39 6.95 5.87
CA THR A 87 -1.01 8.25 6.20
C THR A 87 -2.38 8.12 6.86
N ILE A 88 -3.03 6.95 6.73
CA ILE A 88 -4.29 6.61 7.39
C ILE A 88 -3.97 5.78 8.64
N HIS A 89 -4.50 6.20 9.78
CA HIS A 89 -4.37 5.49 11.06
C HIS A 89 -5.71 5.36 11.79
N VAL A 90 -6.81 5.50 11.05
CA VAL A 90 -8.18 5.47 11.57
C VAL A 90 -8.99 4.39 10.85
N PRO A 91 -10.05 3.82 11.47
CA PRO A 91 -10.86 2.80 10.82
C PRO A 91 -11.47 3.30 9.50
N THR A 92 -11.35 2.50 8.45
CA THR A 92 -11.99 2.74 7.15
C THR A 92 -13.26 1.92 7.01
N ILE A 93 -13.34 0.81 7.74
CA ILE A 93 -14.56 0.06 8.04
C ILE A 93 -14.93 0.27 9.50
N ASN A 94 -16.15 0.73 9.72
CA ASN A 94 -16.71 0.94 11.05
C ASN A 94 -18.07 0.23 11.15
N THR A 95 -18.12 -0.86 11.91
CA THR A 95 -19.35 -1.58 12.22
C THR A 95 -19.66 -1.44 13.72
N HIS A 96 -20.85 -1.85 14.15
CA HIS A 96 -21.22 -1.80 15.57
C HIS A 96 -20.31 -2.61 16.49
N THR A 97 -19.66 -3.66 15.96
CA THR A 97 -18.86 -4.62 16.74
C THR A 97 -17.38 -4.60 16.40
N THR A 98 -16.98 -4.07 15.24
CA THR A 98 -15.59 -4.11 14.77
C THR A 98 -15.18 -2.80 14.10
N LYS A 99 -13.89 -2.47 14.28
CA LYS A 99 -13.21 -1.37 13.61
C LYS A 99 -12.02 -1.94 12.87
N SER A 100 -11.91 -1.64 11.58
CA SER A 100 -10.78 -2.10 10.77
C SER A 100 -10.32 -0.99 9.84
N CYS A 101 -9.02 -0.89 9.63
CA CYS A 101 -8.43 -0.01 8.64
C CYS A 101 -7.76 -0.91 7.60
N ILE A 102 -8.44 -1.14 6.48
CA ILE A 102 -7.96 -2.02 5.40
C ILE A 102 -7.61 -1.23 4.13
N ASP A 103 -8.17 -0.03 4.00
CA ASP A 103 -7.81 0.92 2.96
C ASP A 103 -6.55 1.68 3.41
N ASN A 104 -5.57 1.74 2.51
CA ASN A 104 -4.27 2.32 2.77
C ASN A 104 -4.03 3.50 1.83
N ILE A 105 -3.38 4.53 2.35
CA ILE A 105 -2.72 5.58 1.56
C ILE A 105 -1.28 5.67 2.06
N ILE A 106 -0.33 5.41 1.17
CA ILE A 106 1.09 5.29 1.44
C ILE A 106 1.86 6.22 0.49
N THR A 107 2.82 7.00 1.00
CA THR A 107 3.57 7.96 0.16
C THR A 107 4.95 8.31 0.71
N ASN A 108 5.87 8.76 -0.15
CA ASN A 108 7.10 9.48 0.22
C ASN A 108 6.90 11.02 0.18
N GLY A 109 5.71 11.49 -0.18
CA GLY A 109 5.39 12.91 -0.27
C GLY A 109 5.49 13.61 1.09
N ASN A 110 6.06 14.81 1.07
CA ASN A 110 5.95 15.77 2.16
C ASN A 110 4.72 16.64 1.89
N TYR A 111 3.82 16.69 2.87
CA TYR A 111 2.61 17.50 2.87
C TYR A 111 2.59 18.40 4.10
#